data_AF-U2B664-F1
#
_entry.id   AF-U2B664-F1
#
_cell.length_a   1.000
_cell.length_b   1.000
_cell.length_c   1.000
_cell.angle_alpha   90.00
_cell.angle_beta   90.00
_cell.angle_gamma   90.00
#
_symmetry.space_group_name_H-M   'P 1'
#
loop_
_entity.id
_entity.type
_entity.pdbx_description
1 polymer ?
#
loop_
_entity_poly.entity_id
_entity_poly.type
_entity_poly.pdbx_seq_one_letter_code
_entity_poly.pdbx_strand_id
1 'polypeptide(L)'
;LPGRSAQAGNPGAAVLPSAAAPLPQLWRTPDEPICLIQDQAEGWSIGWRWHPSQRFDLLQVQRWLDGLDWRRAKAVLHGEDGWRSLNALHGQAGEGWRCSEWRKDSRLELIFSEAQDAAALRAGLAACRVS
;
A
#
# COMPACT_ATOMS: atom_id res chain seq x y z
N LEU A 1 52.59 -19.03 32.59
CA LEU A 1 51.76 -18.46 31.51
C LEU A 1 52.33 -18.89 30.16
N PRO A 2 51.66 -19.83 29.47
CA PRO A 2 51.43 -19.74 28.02
C PRO A 2 49.94 -20.04 27.74
N GLY A 3 49.27 -19.65 26.67
CA GLY A 3 49.62 -19.20 25.33
C GLY A 3 48.44 -19.67 24.46
N ARG A 4 47.56 -18.74 24.07
CA ARG A 4 46.21 -19.00 23.52
C ARG A 4 46.25 -19.77 22.20
N SER A 5 45.46 -20.85 22.11
CA SER A 5 45.08 -21.49 20.86
C SER A 5 44.13 -20.58 20.07
N ALA A 6 44.51 -20.19 18.85
CA ALA A 6 43.62 -19.54 17.90
C ALA A 6 43.28 -20.56 16.80
N GLN A 7 42.02 -20.99 16.76
CA GLN A 7 41.50 -21.93 15.79
C GLN A 7 41.09 -21.17 14.53
N ALA A 8 41.57 -21.63 13.36
CA ALA A 8 41.24 -21.06 12.06
C ALA A 8 39.79 -21.40 11.66
N GLY A 9 39.00 -20.36 11.35
CA GLY A 9 37.63 -20.46 10.85
C GLY A 9 37.57 -20.20 9.34
N ASN A 10 37.11 -21.22 8.62
CA ASN A 10 36.75 -21.38 7.20
C ASN A 10 36.49 -20.10 6.36
N PRO A 11 37.07 -19.96 5.14
CA PRO A 11 36.69 -18.92 4.19
C PRO A 11 35.54 -19.38 3.29
N GLY A 12 34.59 -18.48 3.00
CA GLY A 12 33.72 -18.60 1.83
C GLY A 12 32.25 -18.92 2.09
N ALA A 13 31.52 -17.96 2.65
CA ALA A 13 30.12 -17.80 2.28
C ALA A 13 30.01 -16.43 1.60
N ALA A 14 30.04 -16.43 0.26
CA ALA A 14 29.66 -15.27 -0.52
C ALA A 14 28.19 -14.97 -0.21
N VAL A 15 27.95 -14.02 0.67
CA VAL A 15 26.62 -13.43 0.86
C VAL A 15 26.27 -12.76 -0.46
N LEU A 16 25.32 -13.32 -1.20
CA LEU A 16 24.71 -12.65 -2.33
C LEU A 16 23.71 -11.62 -1.78
N PRO A 17 23.91 -10.30 -1.92
CA PRO A 17 22.81 -9.38 -1.77
C PRO A 17 22.05 -9.36 -3.08
N SER A 18 20.88 -9.98 -3.14
CA SER A 18 19.98 -9.70 -4.26
C SER A 18 18.52 -9.89 -3.85
N ALA A 19 18.03 -8.96 -3.03
CA ALA A 19 16.67 -8.52 -3.29
C ALA A 19 16.72 -7.81 -4.65
N ALA A 20 16.38 -8.54 -5.72
CA ALA A 20 16.24 -7.95 -7.05
C ALA A 20 15.40 -6.67 -6.91
N ALA A 21 15.90 -5.55 -7.44
CA ALA A 21 15.13 -4.32 -7.44
C ALA A 21 13.74 -4.64 -8.04
N PRO A 22 12.64 -4.30 -7.36
CA PRO A 22 11.32 -4.65 -7.86
C PRO A 22 11.18 -4.09 -9.27
N LEU A 23 10.81 -4.98 -10.21
CA LEU A 23 10.59 -4.60 -11.60
C LEU A 23 9.65 -3.39 -11.66
N PRO A 24 9.87 -2.45 -12.59
CA PRO A 24 8.95 -1.34 -12.77
C PRO A 24 7.56 -1.91 -13.06
N GLN A 25 6.65 -1.73 -12.12
CA GLN A 25 5.27 -2.17 -12.29
C GLN A 25 4.59 -1.19 -13.26
N LEU A 26 4.37 -1.67 -14.48
CA LEU A 26 3.76 -0.90 -15.57
C LEU A 26 2.24 -1.04 -15.51
N TRP A 27 1.52 0.07 -15.68
CA TRP A 27 0.09 0.04 -15.93
C TRP A 27 -0.16 -0.42 -17.36
N ARG A 28 -1.08 -1.38 -17.55
CA ARG A 28 -1.52 -1.79 -18.89
C ARG A 28 -2.36 -0.69 -19.54
N THR A 29 -3.27 -0.13 -18.76
CA THR A 29 -4.10 1.03 -19.10
C THR A 29 -4.20 1.93 -17.86
N PRO A 30 -4.47 3.24 -18.02
CA PRO A 30 -4.63 4.14 -16.88
C PRO A 30 -5.77 3.75 -15.93
N ASP A 31 -6.78 3.05 -16.44
CA ASP A 31 -7.99 2.64 -15.71
C ASP A 31 -7.85 1.31 -14.96
N GLU A 32 -6.77 0.58 -15.20
CA GLU A 32 -6.48 -0.68 -14.53
C GLU A 32 -5.47 -0.45 -13.40
N PRO A 33 -5.91 -0.50 -12.12
CA PRO A 33 -4.97 -0.43 -11.02
C PRO A 33 -4.17 -1.72 -10.93
N ILE A 34 -2.95 -1.54 -10.46
CA ILE A 34 -2.13 -2.66 -10.02
C ILE A 34 -2.59 -3.04 -8.62
N CYS A 35 -3.06 -4.28 -8.44
CA CYS A 35 -3.59 -4.78 -7.18
C CYS A 35 -2.61 -5.77 -6.54
N LEU A 36 -2.34 -5.62 -5.25
CA LEU A 36 -1.53 -6.52 -4.45
C LEU A 36 -2.32 -6.97 -3.22
N ILE A 37 -2.40 -8.28 -3.00
CA ILE A 37 -2.98 -8.87 -1.79
C ILE A 37 -1.86 -9.57 -1.04
N GLN A 38 -1.81 -9.40 0.27
CA GLN A 38 -0.90 -10.13 1.15
C GLN A 38 -1.72 -10.81 2.22
N ASP A 39 -1.52 -12.12 2.36
CA ASP A 39 -2.16 -12.95 3.37
C ASP A 39 -1.07 -13.55 4.26
N GLN A 40 -0.98 -13.04 5.49
CA GLN A 40 0.07 -13.39 6.45
C GLN A 40 -0.58 -13.72 7.81
N ALA A 41 0.14 -14.42 8.67
CA ALA A 41 -0.36 -14.81 10.00
C ALA A 41 -0.81 -13.61 10.86
N GLU A 42 -0.10 -12.48 10.76
CA GLU A 42 -0.42 -11.22 11.43
C GLU A 42 -1.64 -10.46 10.83
N GLY A 43 -2.08 -10.82 9.63
CA GLY A 43 -3.25 -10.23 9.01
C GLY A 43 -3.28 -10.28 7.49
N TRP A 44 -4.40 -9.80 6.97
CA TRP A 44 -4.65 -9.69 5.54
C TRP A 44 -4.60 -8.23 5.10
N SER A 45 -3.95 -7.94 3.97
CA SER A 45 -3.95 -6.61 3.37
C SER A 45 -4.22 -6.65 1.88
N ILE A 46 -4.77 -5.54 1.40
CA ILE A 46 -4.98 -5.28 -0.02
C ILE A 46 -4.57 -3.87 -0.35
N GLY A 47 -3.82 -3.72 -1.44
CA GLY A 47 -3.33 -2.44 -1.93
C GLY A 47 -3.57 -2.26 -3.41
N TRP A 48 -3.88 -1.03 -3.81
CA TRP A 48 -4.00 -0.61 -5.20
C TRP A 48 -3.02 0.50 -5.52
N ARG A 49 -2.46 0.46 -6.72
CA ARG A 49 -1.71 1.57 -7.34
C ARG A 49 -2.34 1.95 -8.66
N TRP A 50 -2.85 3.18 -8.72
CA TRP A 50 -3.53 3.77 -9.87
C TRP A 50 -2.61 4.74 -10.60
N HIS A 51 -2.78 4.82 -11.91
CA HIS A 51 -2.05 5.78 -12.75
C HIS A 51 -2.28 7.23 -12.24
N PRO A 52 -1.26 8.12 -12.27
CA PRO A 52 -1.37 9.48 -11.72
C PRO A 52 -2.44 10.36 -12.39
N SER A 53 -2.91 10.01 -13.59
CA SER A 53 -4.03 10.69 -14.26
C SER A 53 -5.39 10.39 -13.63
N GLN A 54 -5.51 9.30 -12.86
CA GLN A 54 -6.76 8.90 -12.23
C GLN A 54 -7.00 9.76 -11.00
N ARG A 55 -8.19 10.34 -10.93
CA ARG A 55 -8.62 11.24 -9.85
C ARG A 55 -9.72 10.60 -9.02
N PHE A 56 -9.78 10.96 -7.75
CA PHE A 56 -10.72 10.41 -6.78
C PHE A 56 -11.52 11.52 -6.10
N ASP A 57 -12.81 11.25 -5.92
CA ASP A 57 -13.65 12.01 -5.00
C ASP A 57 -13.30 11.55 -3.58
N LEU A 58 -12.53 12.37 -2.87
CA LEU A 58 -12.04 12.02 -1.54
C LEU A 58 -13.15 11.93 -0.50
N LEU A 59 -14.28 12.59 -0.72
CA LEU A 59 -15.44 12.47 0.17
C LEU A 59 -16.11 11.11 -0.02
N GLN A 60 -16.22 10.63 -1.26
CA GLN A 60 -16.71 9.27 -1.53
C GLN A 60 -15.74 8.21 -1.02
N VAL A 61 -14.42 8.39 -1.20
CA VAL A 61 -13.42 7.49 -0.60
C VAL A 61 -13.59 7.46 0.91
N GLN A 62 -13.75 8.61 1.57
CA GLN A 62 -13.93 8.68 3.01
C GLN A 62 -15.17 7.90 3.46
N ARG A 63 -16.33 8.14 2.84
CA ARG A 63 -17.57 7.42 3.15
C ARG A 63 -17.46 5.92 2.93
N TRP A 64 -16.78 5.51 1.86
CA TRP A 64 -16.54 4.10 1.58
C TRP A 64 -15.64 3.47 2.65
N LEU A 65 -14.57 4.16 3.08
CA LEU A 65 -13.73 3.70 4.18
C LEU A 65 -14.50 3.59 5.50
N ASP A 66 -15.39 4.53 5.81
CA ASP A 66 -16.18 4.51 7.06
C ASP A 66 -17.15 3.32 7.14
N GLY A 67 -17.50 2.70 6.01
CA GLY A 67 -18.35 1.51 5.94
C GLY A 67 -17.60 0.17 6.02
N LEU A 68 -16.30 0.16 6.31
CA LEU A 68 -15.45 -1.02 6.29
C LEU A 68 -14.72 -1.25 7.62
N ASP A 69 -14.50 -2.51 7.97
CA ASP A 69 -13.84 -2.92 9.22
C ASP A 69 -12.31 -3.08 9.09
N TRP A 70 -11.64 -2.17 8.38
CA TRP A 70 -10.18 -2.16 8.30
C TRP A 70 -9.56 -1.74 9.64
N ARG A 71 -8.40 -2.32 9.99
CA ARG A 71 -7.58 -1.93 11.15
C ARG A 71 -6.76 -0.67 10.87
N ARG A 72 -6.21 -0.58 9.66
CA ARG A 72 -5.43 0.58 9.20
C ARG A 72 -5.66 0.86 7.73
N ALA A 73 -5.75 2.14 7.38
CA ALA A 73 -5.76 2.63 6.00
C ALA A 73 -4.58 3.56 5.76
N LYS A 74 -3.86 3.35 4.65
CA LYS A 74 -2.76 4.21 4.19
C LYS A 74 -3.03 4.61 2.75
N ALA A 75 -3.10 5.90 2.48
CA ALA A 75 -3.41 6.41 1.16
C ALA A 75 -2.53 7.58 0.75
N VAL A 76 -2.32 7.71 -0.55
CA VAL A 76 -1.95 8.94 -1.23
C VAL A 76 -2.79 8.97 -2.51
N LEU A 77 -3.79 9.83 -2.59
CA LEU A 77 -4.72 9.88 -3.71
C LEU A 77 -4.67 11.25 -4.38
N HIS A 78 -4.76 11.26 -5.70
CA HIS A 78 -4.98 12.46 -6.49
C HIS A 78 -6.46 12.84 -6.43
N GLY A 79 -6.81 13.84 -5.62
CA GLY A 79 -8.15 14.39 -5.55
C GLY A 79 -8.41 15.51 -6.57
N GLU A 80 -9.62 16.04 -6.57
CA GLU A 80 -10.03 17.19 -7.39
C GLU A 80 -9.26 18.48 -7.04
N ASP A 81 -8.92 18.66 -5.76
CA ASP A 81 -8.14 19.80 -5.27
C ASP A 81 -6.63 19.51 -5.15
N GLY A 82 -6.17 18.43 -5.78
CA GLY A 82 -4.79 17.97 -5.75
C GLY A 82 -4.58 16.76 -4.84
N TRP A 83 -3.32 16.50 -4.49
CA TRP A 83 -2.95 15.22 -3.87
C TRP A 83 -3.04 15.26 -2.36
N ARG A 84 -3.66 14.22 -1.81
CA ARG A 84 -3.91 14.08 -0.38
C ARG A 84 -3.41 12.74 0.12
N SER A 85 -2.83 12.72 1.31
CA SER A 85 -2.43 11.51 2.00
C SER A 85 -3.29 11.24 3.22
N LEU A 86 -3.44 9.96 3.55
CA LEU A 86 -4.15 9.45 4.71
C LEU A 86 -3.30 8.38 5.37
N ASN A 87 -3.24 8.38 6.70
CA ASN A 87 -2.70 7.26 7.48
C ASN A 87 -3.49 7.18 8.78
N ALA A 88 -4.50 6.32 8.81
CA ALA A 88 -5.49 6.28 9.88
C ALA A 88 -5.66 4.86 10.45
N LEU A 89 -5.98 4.78 11.74
CA LEU A 89 -6.58 3.61 12.35
C LEU A 89 -8.10 3.67 12.24
N HIS A 90 -8.78 2.53 12.43
CA HIS A 90 -10.23 2.44 12.35
C HIS A 90 -10.90 3.57 13.15
N GLY A 91 -11.91 4.23 12.57
CA GLY A 91 -12.62 5.36 13.18
C GLY A 91 -11.87 6.71 13.16
N GLN A 92 -10.65 6.80 12.59
CA GLN A 92 -9.86 8.04 12.52
C GLN A 92 -9.72 8.61 11.09
N ALA A 93 -10.42 8.04 10.11
CA ALA A 93 -10.23 8.43 8.71
C ALA A 93 -10.75 9.85 8.40
N GLY A 94 -11.87 10.27 9.02
CA GLY A 94 -12.52 11.56 8.75
C GLY A 94 -11.68 12.81 8.98
N GLU A 95 -10.68 12.76 9.87
CA GLU A 95 -9.79 13.90 10.18
C GLU A 95 -8.39 13.76 9.54
N GLY A 96 -8.14 12.66 8.84
CA GLY A 96 -6.78 12.22 8.52
C GLY A 96 -6.18 12.72 7.20
N TRP A 97 -6.97 13.37 6.33
CA TRP A 97 -6.49 13.78 5.00
C TRP A 97 -5.59 15.01 5.05
N ARG A 98 -4.36 14.90 4.55
CA ARG A 98 -3.36 15.99 4.54
C ARG A 98 -2.87 16.26 3.12
N CYS A 99 -2.38 17.47 2.84
CA CYS A 99 -1.74 17.74 1.56
C CYS A 99 -0.49 16.87 1.39
N SER A 100 -0.26 16.38 0.18
CA SER A 100 0.91 15.60 -0.18
C SER A 100 1.61 16.24 -1.38
N GLU A 101 2.94 16.15 -1.43
CA GLU A 101 3.76 16.53 -2.59
C GLU A 101 3.99 15.35 -3.56
N TRP A 102 3.56 14.14 -3.19
CA TRP A 102 3.69 12.97 -4.05
C TRP A 102 2.82 13.10 -5.30
N ARG A 103 3.40 12.88 -6.49
CA ARG A 103 2.70 13.02 -7.79
C ARG A 103 2.86 11.80 -8.72
N LYS A 104 3.49 10.72 -8.25
CA LYS A 104 3.89 9.61 -9.13
C LYS A 104 2.75 8.62 -9.43
N ASP A 105 1.90 8.36 -8.45
CA ASP A 105 0.77 7.44 -8.56
C ASP A 105 -0.15 7.56 -7.34
N SER A 106 -1.45 7.32 -7.54
CA SER A 106 -2.42 7.19 -6.45
C SER A 106 -2.31 5.80 -5.85
N ARG A 107 -2.27 5.68 -4.52
CA ARG A 107 -2.09 4.41 -3.80
C ARG A 107 -3.00 4.37 -2.59
N LEU A 108 -3.63 3.23 -2.37
CA LEU A 108 -4.40 2.94 -1.16
C LEU A 108 -4.06 1.53 -0.71
N GLU A 109 -3.76 1.36 0.57
CA GLU A 109 -3.54 0.08 1.24
C GLU A 109 -4.48 -0.01 2.45
N LEU A 110 -5.23 -1.10 2.52
CA LEU A 110 -6.11 -1.44 3.63
C LEU A 110 -5.59 -2.70 4.31
N ILE A 111 -5.54 -2.67 5.63
CA ILE A 111 -5.09 -3.79 6.47
C ILE A 111 -6.28 -4.24 7.32
N PHE A 112 -6.65 -5.51 7.24
CA PHE A 112 -7.77 -6.13 7.95
C PHE A 112 -7.28 -7.20 8.93
N SER A 113 -8.14 -7.57 9.89
CA SER A 113 -7.91 -8.72 10.79
C SER A 113 -7.93 -10.04 10.03
N GLU A 114 -8.78 -10.14 9.02
CA GLU A 114 -9.05 -11.35 8.26
C GLU A 114 -9.25 -11.05 6.78
N ALA A 115 -9.21 -12.10 5.96
CA ALA A 115 -9.41 -11.99 4.52
C ALA A 115 -10.76 -11.37 4.16
N GLN A 116 -10.77 -10.50 3.16
CA GLN A 116 -11.96 -9.79 2.69
C GLN A 116 -12.29 -10.15 1.23
N ASP A 117 -13.48 -9.78 0.78
CA ASP A 117 -13.83 -9.85 -0.64
C ASP A 117 -13.07 -8.79 -1.45
N ALA A 118 -11.95 -9.20 -2.04
CA ALA A 118 -11.10 -8.33 -2.85
C ALA A 118 -11.82 -7.73 -4.06
N ALA A 119 -12.78 -8.44 -4.66
CA ALA A 119 -13.52 -7.95 -5.82
C ALA A 119 -14.49 -6.84 -5.41
N ALA A 120 -15.19 -7.02 -4.30
CA ALA A 120 -16.06 -5.99 -3.72
C ALA A 120 -15.27 -4.75 -3.31
N LEU A 121 -14.12 -4.93 -2.64
CA LEU A 121 -13.25 -3.81 -2.26
C LEU A 121 -12.70 -3.05 -3.47
N ARG A 122 -12.28 -3.76 -4.53
CA ARG A 122 -11.83 -3.13 -5.78
C ARG A 122 -12.96 -2.33 -6.44
N ALA A 123 -14.17 -2.88 -6.46
CA ALA A 123 -15.33 -2.20 -7.03
C ALA A 123 -15.69 -0.93 -6.25
N GLY A 124 -15.65 -0.99 -4.91
CA GLY A 124 -15.89 0.16 -4.03
C GLY A 124 -14.90 1.30 -4.28
N LEU A 125 -13.61 1.00 -4.34
CA LEU A 125 -12.60 2.02 -4.66
C LEU A 125 -12.77 2.58 -6.08
N ALA A 126 -13.06 1.73 -7.06
CA ALA A 126 -13.24 2.15 -8.45
C ALA A 126 -14.45 3.07 -8.65
N ALA A 127 -15.50 2.91 -7.83
CA ALA A 127 -16.68 3.77 -7.82
C ALA A 127 -16.41 5.17 -7.26
N CYS A 128 -15.31 5.36 -6.52
CA CYS A 128 -14.91 6.66 -5.99
C CYS A 128 -14.11 7.52 -6.99
N ARG A 129 -13.91 7.03 -8.23
CA ARG A 129 -13.17 7.76 -9.27
C ARG A 129 -14.01 8.86 -9.89
N VAL A 130 -13.36 9.95 -10.24
CA VAL A 130 -13.94 11.03 -11.04
C VAL A 130 -13.64 10.74 -12.51
N SER A 131 -14.68 10.70 -13.35
CA SER A 131 -14.59 10.49 -14.80
C SER A 131 -14.01 11.68 -15.54
#